data_AF-A0A847P5J8-F1
#
_entry.id   AF-A0A847P5J8-F1
#
_cell.length_a   1.000
_cell.length_b   1.000
_cell.length_c   1.000
_cell.angle_alpha   90.00
_cell.angle_beta   90.00
_cell.angle_gamma   90.00
#
_symmetry.space_group_name_H-M   'P 1'
#
loop_
_entity.id
_entity.type
_entity.pdbx_description
1 polymer ?
#
loop_
_entity_poly.entity_id
_entity_poly.type
_entity_poly.pdbx_seq_one_letter_code
_entity_poly.pdbx_strand_id
1 'polypeptide(L)'
;MKVSLIITVLKVLPLLLLFSSLTGCMRYLTHDRSEVLLDGVDIDQTLRVAEVKMNERQGKLGTSLPLWVIRDQVITPDQGKQISRLYFQHVDSLQKKFDIWHLTWAISDIYRLGNDSVKAVIDSAYRDASTRAAKIEGIADRMVNGDKIFMGDAHSGGRSFARKHVVVPGNKKYLQSFEEYKQE
;
A
#
# COMPACT_ATOMS: atom_id res chain seq x y z
N MET A 1 -25.72 -23.10 42.45
CA MET A 1 -24.47 -22.35 42.21
C MET A 1 -23.88 -22.44 40.78
N LYS A 2 -24.41 -23.24 39.83
CA LYS A 2 -23.84 -23.31 38.46
C LYS A 2 -24.42 -22.33 37.43
N VAL A 3 -25.61 -21.77 37.67
CA VAL A 3 -26.33 -20.91 36.70
C VAL A 3 -25.78 -19.47 36.66
N SER A 4 -25.28 -18.97 37.78
CA SER A 4 -24.76 -17.59 37.91
C SER A 4 -23.43 -17.36 37.17
N LEU A 5 -22.61 -18.41 37.03
CA LEU A 5 -21.31 -18.32 36.33
C LEU A 5 -21.47 -18.22 34.81
N ILE A 6 -22.45 -18.93 34.23
CA ILE A 6 -22.73 -18.96 32.79
C ILE A 6 -23.22 -17.58 32.30
N ILE A 7 -24.07 -16.91 33.07
CA ILE A 7 -24.62 -15.59 32.75
C ILE A 7 -23.52 -14.51 32.76
N THR A 8 -22.50 -14.67 33.61
CA THR A 8 -21.38 -13.73 33.70
C THR A 8 -20.44 -13.90 32.51
N VAL A 9 -20.13 -15.13 32.09
CA VAL A 9 -19.28 -15.41 30.92
C VAL A 9 -19.93 -14.92 29.61
N LEU A 10 -21.25 -15.10 29.45
CA LEU A 10 -22.00 -14.63 28.28
C LEU A 10 -22.12 -13.10 28.17
N LYS A 11 -21.95 -12.36 29.27
CA LYS A 11 -21.98 -10.88 29.27
C LYS A 11 -20.61 -10.25 29.01
N VAL A 12 -19.52 -10.98 29.26
CA VAL A 12 -18.14 -10.49 29.03
C VAL A 12 -17.63 -10.86 27.64
N LEU A 13 -18.15 -11.94 27.03
CA LEU A 13 -17.77 -12.40 25.69
C LEU A 13 -18.00 -11.36 24.57
N PRO A 14 -19.12 -10.59 24.55
CA PRO A 14 -19.31 -9.52 23.56
C PRO A 14 -18.32 -8.37 23.75
N LEU A 15 -17.93 -8.10 24.99
CA LEU A 15 -16.97 -7.05 25.33
C LEU A 15 -15.55 -7.45 24.88
N LEU A 16 -15.16 -8.71 25.08
CA LEU A 16 -13.90 -9.28 24.57
C LEU A 16 -13.87 -9.33 23.02
N LEU A 17 -14.99 -9.64 22.37
CA LEU A 17 -15.11 -9.60 20.91
C LEU A 17 -15.07 -8.16 20.35
N LEU A 18 -15.60 -7.17 21.08
CA LEU A 18 -15.44 -5.74 20.76
C LEU A 18 -13.99 -5.26 20.93
N PHE A 19 -13.29 -5.69 21.99
CA PHE A 19 -11.87 -5.34 22.16
C PHE A 19 -10.96 -6.01 21.12
N SER A 20 -11.34 -7.20 20.65
CA SER A 20 -10.63 -7.93 19.59
C SER A 20 -10.81 -7.30 18.20
N SER A 21 -11.94 -6.63 17.95
CA SER A 21 -12.21 -5.98 16.66
C SER A 21 -11.65 -4.56 16.57
N LEU A 22 -11.42 -3.88 17.70
CA LEU A 22 -10.86 -2.53 17.75
C LEU A 22 -9.34 -2.46 17.55
N THR A 23 -8.63 -3.59 17.61
CA THR A 23 -7.17 -3.66 17.37
C THR A 23 -6.80 -4.09 15.93
N GLY A 24 -7.80 -4.35 15.07
CA GLY A 24 -7.61 -5.12 13.84
C GLY A 24 -7.29 -4.36 12.55
N CYS A 25 -7.40 -3.03 12.50
CA CYS A 25 -7.39 -2.35 11.20
C CYS A 25 -6.01 -2.08 10.58
N MET A 26 -4.92 -2.12 11.36
CA MET A 26 -3.56 -1.76 10.89
C MET A 26 -2.45 -2.65 11.48
N ARG A 27 -2.71 -3.96 11.61
CA ARG A 27 -1.81 -4.94 12.26
C ARG A 27 -0.43 -5.05 11.61
N TYR A 28 -0.32 -4.77 10.31
CA TYR A 28 0.92 -4.94 9.54
C TYR A 28 1.61 -3.61 9.23
N LEU A 29 1.33 -2.55 10.01
CA LEU A 29 2.06 -1.30 9.91
C LEU A 29 3.30 -1.30 10.79
N THR A 30 4.36 -0.69 10.27
CA THR A 30 5.60 -0.44 10.99
C THR A 30 6.18 0.92 10.59
N HIS A 31 7.20 1.34 11.34
CA HIS A 31 8.06 2.48 11.03
C HIS A 31 9.50 2.04 10.73
N ASP A 32 9.78 0.73 10.77
CA ASP A 32 11.05 0.16 10.38
C ASP A 32 10.95 -0.46 8.98
N ARG A 33 11.67 0.11 8.02
CA ARG A 33 11.66 -0.35 6.63
C ARG A 33 12.19 -1.78 6.50
N SER A 34 13.12 -2.20 7.36
CA SER A 34 13.74 -3.52 7.29
C SER A 34 12.74 -4.66 7.51
N GLU A 35 11.62 -4.40 8.21
CA GLU A 35 10.57 -5.38 8.47
C GLU A 35 9.64 -5.64 7.27
N VAL A 36 9.69 -4.78 6.24
CA VAL A 36 8.76 -4.80 5.10
C VAL A 36 9.44 -4.89 3.73
N LEU A 37 10.77 -4.82 3.71
CA LEU A 37 11.54 -5.12 2.51
C LEU A 37 11.37 -6.59 2.13
N LEU A 38 11.13 -6.82 0.85
CA LEU A 38 11.07 -8.14 0.27
C LEU A 38 12.40 -8.41 -0.44
N ASP A 39 13.06 -9.49 -0.06
CA ASP A 39 14.28 -9.92 -0.73
C ASP A 39 13.96 -10.43 -2.14
N GLY A 40 14.73 -9.97 -3.12
CA GLY A 40 14.63 -10.45 -4.51
C GLY A 40 13.42 -9.94 -5.30
N VAL A 41 12.82 -8.81 -4.93
CA VAL A 41 11.75 -8.21 -5.75
C VAL A 41 12.30 -7.78 -7.10
N ASP A 42 11.64 -8.21 -8.17
CA ASP A 42 11.83 -7.67 -9.51
C ASP A 42 10.86 -6.48 -9.69
N ILE A 43 11.35 -5.28 -9.38
CA ILE A 43 10.54 -4.06 -9.47
C ILE A 43 10.18 -3.74 -10.92
N ASP A 44 11.04 -4.04 -11.89
CA ASP A 44 10.76 -3.74 -13.30
C ASP A 44 9.58 -4.59 -13.81
N GLN A 45 9.57 -5.89 -13.52
CA GLN A 45 8.42 -6.73 -13.83
C GLN A 45 7.19 -6.35 -13.02
N THR A 46 7.36 -5.96 -11.75
CA THR A 46 6.24 -5.50 -10.91
C THR A 46 5.61 -4.21 -11.46
N LEU A 47 6.41 -3.29 -12.00
CA LEU A 47 5.89 -2.07 -12.64
C LEU A 47 5.15 -2.36 -13.95
N ARG A 48 5.52 -3.43 -14.67
CA ARG A 48 4.72 -3.92 -15.82
C ARG A 48 3.36 -4.45 -15.36
N VAL A 49 3.31 -5.21 -14.26
CA VAL A 49 2.05 -5.65 -13.64
C VAL A 49 1.22 -4.43 -13.24
N ALA A 50 1.84 -3.44 -12.60
CA ALA A 50 1.17 -2.21 -12.17
C ALA A 50 0.57 -1.46 -13.36
N GLU A 51 1.33 -1.24 -14.43
CA GLU A 51 0.83 -0.56 -15.63
C GLU A 51 -0.41 -1.24 -16.22
N VAL A 52 -0.36 -2.56 -16.42
CA VAL A 52 -1.53 -3.31 -16.93
C VAL A 52 -2.72 -3.15 -15.99
N LYS A 53 -2.52 -3.40 -14.69
CA LYS A 53 -3.61 -3.39 -13.71
C LYS A 53 -4.24 -2.00 -13.53
N MET A 54 -3.42 -0.96 -13.50
CA MET A 54 -3.90 0.43 -13.36
C MET A 54 -4.70 0.86 -14.60
N ASN A 55 -4.28 0.46 -15.80
CA ASN A 55 -5.01 0.72 -17.04
C ASN A 55 -6.37 -0.01 -17.06
N GLU A 56 -6.43 -1.30 -16.74
CA GLU A 56 -7.69 -2.06 -16.67
C GLU A 56 -8.69 -1.50 -15.64
N ARG A 57 -8.14 -0.96 -14.55
CA ARG A 57 -8.91 -0.46 -13.41
C ARG A 57 -9.14 1.04 -13.47
N GLN A 58 -8.68 1.77 -14.49
CA GLN A 58 -8.73 3.23 -14.54
C GLN A 58 -10.06 3.82 -14.03
N GLY A 59 -9.97 4.66 -13.00
CA GLY A 59 -11.10 5.31 -12.33
C GLY A 59 -11.96 4.41 -11.41
N LYS A 60 -11.65 3.10 -11.31
CA LYS A 60 -12.37 2.12 -10.48
C LYS A 60 -11.64 1.91 -9.15
N LEU A 61 -12.38 1.35 -8.18
CA LEU A 61 -11.82 0.98 -6.88
C LEU A 61 -10.62 0.03 -7.05
N GLY A 62 -9.51 0.37 -6.41
CA GLY A 62 -8.28 -0.44 -6.41
C GLY A 62 -7.29 -0.11 -7.53
N THR A 63 -7.54 0.94 -8.32
CA THR A 63 -6.57 1.46 -9.31
C THR A 63 -5.22 1.74 -8.68
N SER A 64 -5.20 2.28 -7.47
CA SER A 64 -3.97 2.72 -6.77
C SER A 64 -3.11 1.57 -6.22
N LEU A 65 -3.71 0.40 -5.98
CA LEU A 65 -3.11 -0.66 -5.18
C LEU A 65 -1.79 -1.23 -5.73
N PRO A 66 -1.59 -1.37 -7.06
CA PRO A 66 -0.33 -1.90 -7.58
C PRO A 66 0.91 -1.07 -7.22
N LEU A 67 0.80 0.27 -7.19
CA LEU A 67 1.90 1.12 -6.74
C LEU A 67 1.99 1.15 -5.21
N TRP A 68 0.84 1.10 -4.52
CA TRP A 68 0.81 1.09 -3.06
C TRP A 68 1.54 -0.12 -2.47
N VAL A 69 1.44 -1.32 -3.04
CA VAL A 69 2.11 -2.52 -2.49
C VAL A 69 3.63 -2.56 -2.66
N ILE A 70 4.22 -1.68 -3.48
CA ILE A 70 5.68 -1.62 -3.66
C ILE A 70 6.33 -0.40 -3.02
N ARG A 71 5.55 0.47 -2.36
CA ARG A 71 6.01 1.77 -1.88
C ARG A 71 7.16 1.71 -0.86
N ASP A 72 7.27 0.59 -0.16
CA ASP A 72 8.28 0.36 0.87
C ASP A 72 9.61 -0.17 0.27
N GLN A 73 9.59 -0.64 -0.98
CA GLN A 73 10.73 -1.32 -1.62
C GLN A 73 11.80 -0.34 -2.09
N VAL A 74 13.01 -0.84 -2.36
CA VAL A 74 14.10 -0.02 -2.90
C VAL A 74 13.84 0.28 -4.37
N ILE A 75 13.75 1.56 -4.71
CA ILE A 75 13.43 2.06 -6.05
C ILE A 75 14.66 2.73 -6.65
N THR A 76 14.95 2.46 -7.91
CA THR A 76 15.99 3.17 -8.68
C THR A 76 15.43 4.46 -9.30
N PRO A 77 16.26 5.40 -9.75
CA PRO A 77 15.76 6.61 -10.42
C PRO A 77 14.92 6.33 -11.67
N ASP A 78 15.26 5.32 -12.48
CA ASP A 78 14.49 5.02 -13.69
C ASP A 78 13.12 4.39 -13.35
N GLN A 79 13.07 3.53 -12.33
CA GLN A 79 11.81 3.05 -11.76
C GLN A 79 11.00 4.20 -11.17
N GLY A 80 11.65 5.17 -10.51
CA GLY A 80 11.02 6.37 -10.00
C GLY A 80 10.36 7.23 -11.08
N LYS A 81 11.00 7.38 -12.24
CA LYS A 81 10.41 8.06 -13.41
C LYS A 81 9.17 7.30 -13.91
N GLN A 82 9.24 5.97 -13.99
CA GLN A 82 8.09 5.15 -14.41
C GLN A 82 6.92 5.26 -13.42
N ILE A 83 7.20 5.23 -12.12
CA ILE A 83 6.20 5.44 -11.06
C ILE A 83 5.57 6.83 -11.18
N SER A 84 6.38 7.87 -11.38
CA SER A 84 5.87 9.24 -11.58
C SER A 84 4.99 9.35 -12.83
N ARG A 85 5.34 8.65 -13.92
CA ARG A 85 4.51 8.58 -15.13
C ARG A 85 3.17 7.92 -14.82
N LEU A 86 3.18 6.73 -14.20
CA LEU A 86 1.95 6.01 -13.85
C LEU A 86 1.07 6.82 -12.89
N TYR A 87 1.67 7.52 -11.94
CA TYR A 87 0.96 8.45 -11.07
C TYR A 87 0.16 9.48 -11.87
N PHE A 88 0.83 10.27 -12.72
CA PHE A 88 0.17 11.34 -13.47
C PHE A 88 -0.81 10.82 -14.53
N GLN A 89 -0.60 9.62 -15.06
CA GLN A 89 -1.55 8.98 -15.98
C GLN A 89 -2.90 8.64 -15.32
N HIS A 90 -2.91 8.37 -14.01
CA HIS A 90 -4.10 7.83 -13.34
C HIS A 90 -4.69 8.73 -12.26
N VAL A 91 -3.91 9.60 -11.61
CA VAL A 91 -4.32 10.33 -10.39
C VAL A 91 -5.59 11.16 -10.58
N ASP A 92 -5.78 11.80 -11.74
CA ASP A 92 -6.95 12.62 -12.00
C ASP A 92 -8.22 11.83 -12.31
N SER A 93 -8.08 10.55 -12.67
CA SER A 93 -9.23 9.65 -12.88
C SER A 93 -9.81 9.10 -11.57
N LEU A 94 -9.10 9.26 -10.44
CA LEU A 94 -9.49 8.64 -9.18
C LEU A 94 -10.70 9.34 -8.55
N GLN A 95 -11.80 8.59 -8.43
CA GLN A 95 -13.04 9.11 -7.84
C GLN A 95 -13.22 8.74 -6.36
N LYS A 96 -12.47 7.75 -5.86
CA LYS A 96 -12.66 7.18 -4.53
C LYS A 96 -11.57 7.69 -3.58
N LYS A 97 -11.97 8.19 -2.40
CA LYS A 97 -11.04 8.58 -1.32
C LYS A 97 -10.05 7.45 -0.99
N PHE A 98 -10.50 6.20 -1.06
CA PHE A 98 -9.65 5.02 -0.91
C PHE A 98 -8.46 5.05 -1.86
N ASP A 99 -8.69 5.18 -3.17
CA ASP A 99 -7.61 5.15 -4.14
C ASP A 99 -6.72 6.39 -4.11
N ILE A 100 -7.31 7.55 -3.86
CA ILE A 100 -6.51 8.77 -3.73
C ILE A 100 -5.59 8.63 -2.52
N TRP A 101 -6.09 8.18 -1.36
CA TRP A 101 -5.26 7.93 -0.17
C TRP A 101 -4.14 6.93 -0.44
N HIS A 102 -4.44 5.76 -1.01
CA HIS A 102 -3.42 4.73 -1.23
C HIS A 102 -2.38 5.17 -2.28
N LEU A 103 -2.79 5.88 -3.33
CA LEU A 103 -1.85 6.38 -4.33
C LEU A 103 -0.96 7.48 -3.77
N THR A 104 -1.52 8.46 -3.04
CA THR A 104 -0.70 9.53 -2.46
C THR A 104 0.24 9.02 -1.38
N TRP A 105 -0.19 8.05 -0.58
CA TRP A 105 0.66 7.35 0.38
C TRP A 105 1.81 6.60 -0.32
N ALA A 106 1.52 5.91 -1.43
CA ALA A 106 2.56 5.24 -2.21
C ALA A 106 3.67 6.21 -2.65
N ILE A 107 3.29 7.34 -3.25
CA ILE A 107 4.26 8.33 -3.72
C ILE A 107 5.03 8.98 -2.57
N SER A 108 4.35 9.25 -1.46
CA SER A 108 4.99 9.77 -0.25
C SER A 108 6.09 8.86 0.27
N ASP A 109 5.79 7.57 0.46
CA ASP A 109 6.76 6.63 1.01
C ASP A 109 7.95 6.47 0.07
N ILE A 110 7.72 6.34 -1.24
CA ILE A 110 8.80 6.21 -2.22
C ILE A 110 9.71 7.45 -2.22
N TYR A 111 9.14 8.66 -2.13
CA TYR A 111 9.92 9.89 -2.04
C TYR A 111 10.72 9.97 -0.74
N ARG A 112 10.06 9.73 0.40
CA ARG A 112 10.66 9.92 1.74
C ARG A 112 11.70 8.84 2.06
N LEU A 113 11.54 7.63 1.54
CA LEU A 113 12.46 6.50 1.69
C LEU A 113 13.52 6.44 0.58
N GLY A 114 13.39 7.26 -0.47
CA GLY A 114 14.31 7.32 -1.61
C GLY A 114 15.60 8.09 -1.30
N ASN A 115 16.66 7.79 -2.05
CA ASN A 115 17.85 8.63 -2.08
C ASN A 115 17.61 9.92 -2.89
N ASP A 116 18.58 10.82 -2.94
CA ASP A 116 18.44 12.12 -3.60
C ASP A 116 18.12 12.00 -5.10
N SER A 117 18.69 11.00 -5.78
CA SER A 117 18.41 10.74 -7.20
C SER A 117 16.97 10.29 -7.44
N VAL A 118 16.40 9.47 -6.55
CA VAL A 118 14.99 9.05 -6.60
C VAL A 118 14.07 10.22 -6.26
N LYS A 119 14.42 11.01 -5.23
CA LYS A 119 13.66 12.21 -4.87
C LYS A 119 13.58 13.20 -6.03
N ALA A 120 14.70 13.45 -6.72
CA ALA A 120 14.75 14.37 -7.84
C ALA A 120 13.76 14.02 -8.97
N VAL A 121 13.54 12.74 -9.24
CA VAL A 121 12.64 12.30 -10.32
C VAL A 121 11.17 12.17 -9.90
N ILE A 122 10.89 12.01 -8.60
CA ILE A 122 9.53 11.87 -8.06
C ILE A 122 8.99 13.18 -7.45
N ASP A 123 9.83 14.18 -7.22
CA ASP A 123 9.47 15.42 -6.50
C ASP A 123 8.15 16.06 -6.95
N SER A 124 7.92 16.19 -8.26
CA SER A 124 6.66 16.72 -8.79
C SER A 124 5.44 15.87 -8.41
N ALA A 125 5.53 14.55 -8.50
CA ALA A 125 4.46 13.64 -8.09
C ALA A 125 4.25 13.69 -6.58
N TYR A 126 5.32 13.81 -5.79
CA TYR A 126 5.24 13.95 -4.33
C TYR A 126 4.52 15.22 -3.90
N ARG A 127 4.82 16.37 -4.51
CA ARG A 127 4.16 17.64 -4.18
C ARG A 127 2.67 17.62 -4.50
N ASP A 128 2.28 17.04 -5.65
CA ASP A 128 0.88 16.84 -6.00
C ASP A 128 0.20 15.86 -5.03
N ALA A 129 0.85 14.75 -4.71
CA ALA A 129 0.34 13.75 -3.78
C ALA A 129 0.13 14.32 -2.37
N SER A 130 1.09 15.11 -1.87
CA SER A 130 1.03 15.82 -0.59
C SER A 130 -0.17 16.76 -0.54
N THR A 131 -0.37 17.55 -1.60
CA THR A 131 -1.50 18.48 -1.70
C THR A 131 -2.85 17.75 -1.72
N ARG A 132 -2.95 16.64 -2.47
CA ARG A 132 -4.18 15.84 -2.54
C ARG A 132 -4.50 15.14 -1.23
N ALA A 133 -3.48 14.63 -0.54
CA ALA A 133 -3.65 14.01 0.78
C ALA A 133 -4.17 15.03 1.79
N ALA A 134 -3.60 16.24 1.82
CA ALA A 134 -4.06 17.33 2.67
C ALA A 134 -5.54 17.68 2.43
N LYS A 135 -5.98 17.72 1.16
CA LYS A 135 -7.39 17.95 0.80
C LYS A 135 -8.35 16.85 1.25
N ILE A 136 -7.87 15.61 1.40
CA ILE A 136 -8.67 14.49 1.91
C ILE A 136 -8.77 14.52 3.44
N GLU A 137 -7.78 15.11 4.09
CA GLU A 137 -7.63 15.22 5.55
C GLU A 137 -7.51 13.85 6.25
N GLY A 138 -7.43 13.87 7.59
CA GLY A 138 -7.47 12.69 8.42
C GLY A 138 -6.29 11.74 8.21
N ILE A 139 -6.58 10.44 8.03
CA ILE A 139 -5.52 9.42 7.93
C ILE A 139 -4.67 9.57 6.68
N ALA A 140 -5.24 10.08 5.58
CA ALA A 140 -4.51 10.28 4.34
C ALA A 140 -3.45 11.37 4.49
N ASP A 141 -3.85 12.51 5.03
CA ASP A 141 -2.94 13.61 5.34
C ASP A 141 -1.86 13.17 6.34
N ARG A 142 -2.25 12.51 7.44
CA ARG A 142 -1.31 12.03 8.46
C ARG A 142 -0.25 11.07 7.90
N MET A 143 -0.61 10.16 7.00
CA MET A 143 0.34 9.17 6.46
C MET A 143 1.28 9.76 5.40
N VAL A 144 0.82 10.79 4.68
CA VAL A 144 1.61 11.42 3.62
C VAL A 144 2.47 12.55 4.18
N ASN A 145 1.87 13.44 4.97
CA ASN A 145 2.46 14.70 5.43
C ASN A 145 2.92 14.68 6.89
N GLY A 146 2.61 13.63 7.65
CA GLY A 146 3.03 13.51 9.05
C GLY A 146 4.50 13.12 9.24
N ASP A 147 5.01 13.35 10.45
CA ASP A 147 6.43 13.13 10.80
C ASP A 147 6.92 11.69 10.60
N LYS A 148 6.02 10.71 10.78
CA LYS A 148 6.34 9.30 10.64
C LYS A 148 6.04 8.79 9.23
N ILE A 149 6.89 7.89 8.74
CA ILE A 149 6.65 7.11 7.52
C ILE A 149 5.96 5.81 7.94
N PHE A 150 4.76 5.55 7.41
CA PHE A 150 4.00 4.34 7.73
C PHE A 150 4.21 3.33 6.61
N MET A 151 4.77 2.18 6.94
CA MET A 151 5.11 1.15 5.95
C MET A 151 4.37 -0.16 6.23
N GLY A 152 4.33 -1.07 5.25
CA GLY A 152 3.75 -2.40 5.37
C GLY A 152 2.29 -2.49 4.91
N ASP A 153 1.72 -3.69 4.88
CA ASP A 153 0.47 -3.93 4.13
C ASP A 153 -0.82 -3.49 4.82
N ALA A 154 -0.76 -2.69 5.89
CA ALA A 154 -1.89 -2.30 6.73
C ALA A 154 -2.62 -3.49 7.39
N HIS A 155 -3.33 -4.30 6.60
CA HIS A 155 -4.12 -5.46 6.99
C HIS A 155 -3.93 -6.65 6.01
N SER A 156 -4.57 -7.78 6.30
CA SER A 156 -4.43 -9.03 5.51
C SER A 156 -4.80 -8.86 4.03
N GLY A 157 -5.79 -8.02 3.72
CA GLY A 157 -6.17 -7.67 2.34
C GLY A 157 -5.01 -7.09 1.51
N GLY A 158 -4.23 -6.17 2.06
CA GLY A 158 -3.06 -5.60 1.39
C GLY A 158 -1.99 -6.67 1.12
N ARG A 159 -1.70 -7.52 2.12
CA ARG A 159 -0.74 -8.63 1.97
C ARG A 159 -1.18 -9.62 0.89
N SER A 160 -2.46 -9.94 0.83
CA SER A 160 -3.03 -10.82 -0.20
C SER A 160 -2.90 -10.20 -1.59
N PHE A 161 -3.15 -8.89 -1.71
CA PHE A 161 -2.97 -8.16 -2.96
C PHE A 161 -1.51 -8.18 -3.41
N ALA A 162 -0.57 -7.87 -2.51
CA ALA A 162 0.87 -7.86 -2.81
C ALA A 162 1.36 -9.21 -3.35
N ARG A 163 0.93 -10.31 -2.72
CA ARG A 163 1.26 -11.68 -3.16
C ARG A 163 0.81 -12.02 -4.59
N LYS A 164 -0.22 -11.34 -5.10
CA LYS A 164 -0.75 -11.56 -6.45
C LYS A 164 -0.29 -10.55 -7.48
N HIS A 165 0.46 -9.51 -7.08
CA HIS A 165 0.79 -8.39 -7.98
C HIS A 165 2.25 -7.93 -7.87
N VAL A 166 3.02 -8.41 -6.89
CA VAL A 166 4.46 -8.15 -6.77
C VAL A 166 5.22 -9.38 -7.25
N VAL A 167 6.23 -9.15 -8.10
CA VAL A 167 7.07 -10.18 -8.68
C VAL A 167 8.30 -10.40 -7.81
N VAL A 168 8.45 -11.60 -7.25
CA VAL A 168 9.55 -12.01 -6.37
C VAL A 168 10.01 -13.43 -6.76
N PRO A 169 10.89 -13.56 -7.78
CA PRO A 169 11.36 -14.85 -8.25
C PRO A 169 12.02 -15.66 -7.13
N GLY A 170 11.65 -16.95 -7.01
CA GLY A 170 12.12 -17.85 -5.98
C GLY A 170 11.28 -17.84 -4.69
N ASN A 171 10.46 -16.81 -4.46
CA ASN A 171 9.53 -16.76 -3.34
C ASN A 171 8.12 -17.16 -3.79
N LYS A 172 7.78 -18.44 -3.61
CA LYS A 172 6.50 -19.06 -4.04
C LYS A 172 5.23 -18.44 -3.45
N LYS A 173 5.34 -17.49 -2.52
CA LYS A 173 4.18 -16.75 -1.99
C LYS A 173 3.76 -15.58 -2.89
N TYR A 174 4.59 -15.20 -3.86
CA TYR A 174 4.44 -14.05 -4.74
C TYR A 174 4.43 -14.50 -6.21
N LEU A 175 4.15 -13.58 -7.14
CA LEU A 175 4.34 -13.85 -8.57
C LEU A 175 5.81 -14.13 -8.86
N GLN A 176 6.08 -15.06 -9.76
CA GLN A 176 7.42 -15.40 -10.22
C GLN A 176 7.83 -14.62 -11.47
N SER A 177 6.87 -14.12 -12.24
CA SER A 177 7.14 -13.28 -13.42
C SER A 177 5.91 -12.46 -13.83
N PHE A 178 6.13 -11.47 -14.69
CA PHE A 178 5.04 -10.79 -15.41
C PHE A 178 4.28 -11.71 -16.36
N GLU A 179 4.93 -12.74 -16.90
CA GLU A 179 4.28 -13.72 -17.78
C GLU A 179 3.28 -14.59 -17.03
N GLU A 180 3.59 -14.96 -15.78
CA GLU A 180 2.66 -15.65 -14.89
C GLU A 180 1.42 -14.78 -14.60
N TYR A 181 1.60 -13.49 -14.32
CA TYR A 181 0.48 -12.57 -14.10
C TYR A 181 -0.50 -12.53 -15.28
N LYS A 182 0.00 -12.62 -16.52
CA LYS A 182 -0.87 -12.60 -17.72
C LYS A 182 -1.65 -13.90 -17.95
N GLN A 183 -1.35 -14.96 -17.19
CA GLN A 183 -2.03 -16.25 -17.30
C GLN A 183 -3.18 -16.40 -16.27
N GLU A 184 -3.30 -15.46 -15.33
CA GLU A 184 -4.42 -15.36 -14.37
C GLU A 184 -5.63 -14.64 -14.94
#